data_AF-A0AAU8HH03-F1
#
_entry.id   AF-A0AAU8HH03-F1
#
_cell.length_a   1.000
_cell.length_b   1.000
_cell.length_c   1.000
_cell.angle_alpha   90.00
_cell.angle_beta   90.00
_cell.angle_gamma   90.00
#
_symmetry.space_group_name_H-M   'P 1'
#
loop_
_entity.id
_entity.type
_entity.pdbx_description
1 polymer ?
#
loop_
_entity_poly.entity_id
_entity_poly.type
_entity_poly.pdbx_seq_one_letter_code
_entity_poly.pdbx_strand_id
1 'polypeptide(L)'
;MKITRLAARLAVGAMATAVATAAVAVPAQASGTGSRSLAAVLTKDTSGFDRNSRDFDVLTAAVLAVLEAKPNSPVKVLTDGSVALTAFIPTDGAFRELVRDITHARTLPSEQAAFTAVAGLGIDTVENVLLYHVVPGATIDRKAALKADGADLTTALGSTVEVDVRHCWYGRQVRLIDADTNDRNARVVVFDINKGNKQIAHAVDRVLRPIDLP
;
A
#
# COMPACT_ATOMS: atom_id res chain seq x y z
N MET A 1 -6.59 88.55 -14.32
CA MET A 1 -6.29 87.68 -13.16
C MET A 1 -4.81 87.34 -13.18
N LYS A 2 -4.09 87.69 -12.09
CA LYS A 2 -2.83 87.13 -11.52
C LYS A 2 -1.71 86.69 -12.51
N ILE A 3 -0.62 87.45 -12.70
CA ILE A 3 0.58 87.64 -11.84
C ILE A 3 1.62 86.48 -11.91
N THR A 4 2.68 86.75 -12.69
CA THR A 4 4.14 86.49 -12.49
C THR A 4 4.80 85.10 -12.38
N ARG A 5 5.81 84.93 -13.27
CA ARG A 5 7.28 84.74 -13.07
C ARG A 5 7.88 83.40 -12.57
N LEU A 6 9.11 83.21 -13.08
CA LEU A 6 10.26 82.37 -12.67
C LEU A 6 10.13 80.86 -12.97
N ALA A 7 11.05 80.15 -13.64
CA ALA A 7 12.50 80.16 -13.87
C ALA A 7 13.06 78.82 -13.34
N ALA A 8 13.80 78.14 -14.22
CA ALA A 8 14.99 77.31 -13.96
C ALA A 8 14.92 76.16 -12.94
N ARG A 9 15.32 74.95 -13.37
CA ARG A 9 16.67 74.39 -13.15
C ARG A 9 16.66 72.89 -13.49
N LEU A 10 17.63 72.51 -14.32
CA LEU A 10 18.16 71.16 -14.44
C LEU A 10 18.66 70.71 -13.05
N ALA A 11 18.23 69.54 -12.60
CA ALA A 11 18.85 68.82 -11.50
C ALA A 11 19.23 67.42 -11.99
N VAL A 12 20.53 67.26 -12.25
CA VAL A 12 21.23 65.98 -12.32
C VAL A 12 21.15 65.36 -10.92
N GLY A 13 20.70 64.11 -10.81
CA GLY A 13 20.49 63.45 -9.53
C GLY A 13 20.67 61.95 -9.58
N ALA A 14 21.89 61.52 -9.25
CA ALA A 14 22.30 60.24 -8.65
C ALA A 14 21.90 58.92 -9.33
N MET A 15 22.91 58.25 -9.89
CA MET A 15 22.93 56.80 -10.06
C MET A 15 22.72 56.11 -8.70
N ALA A 16 21.69 55.27 -8.60
CA ALA A 16 21.59 54.22 -7.61
C ALA A 16 21.56 52.88 -8.35
N THR A 17 22.73 52.31 -8.59
CA THR A 17 22.85 50.90 -8.98
C THR A 17 22.43 50.05 -7.78
N ALA A 18 21.15 49.69 -7.75
CA ALA A 18 20.65 48.65 -6.85
C ALA A 18 21.26 47.31 -7.29
N VAL A 19 22.26 46.83 -6.56
CA VAL A 19 22.72 45.44 -6.67
C VAL A 19 21.60 44.58 -6.11
N ALA A 20 20.71 44.12 -6.98
CA ALA A 20 19.74 43.09 -6.64
C ALA A 20 20.51 41.81 -6.34
N THR A 21 20.68 41.50 -5.05
CA THR A 21 21.08 40.17 -4.61
C THR A 21 19.96 39.21 -5.00
N ALA A 22 20.11 38.58 -6.16
CA ALA A 22 19.30 37.44 -6.52
C ALA A 22 19.61 36.33 -5.52
N ALA A 23 18.77 36.21 -4.48
CA ALA A 23 18.72 35.02 -3.66
C ALA A 23 18.36 33.86 -4.59
N VAL A 24 19.38 33.08 -4.97
CA VAL A 24 19.20 31.80 -5.65
C VAL A 24 18.43 30.92 -4.67
N ALA A 25 17.12 30.76 -4.92
CA ALA A 25 16.33 29.78 -4.22
C ALA A 25 16.90 28.41 -4.59
N VAL A 26 17.67 27.84 -3.68
CA VAL A 26 18.10 26.44 -3.76
C VAL A 26 16.80 25.64 -3.78
N PRO A 27 16.51 24.84 -4.82
CA PRO A 27 15.33 24.00 -4.77
C PRO A 27 15.50 23.09 -3.56
N ALA A 28 14.56 23.17 -2.61
CA ALA A 28 14.45 22.19 -1.56
C ALA A 28 14.36 20.83 -2.27
N GLN A 29 15.39 20.00 -2.12
CA GLN A 29 15.31 18.61 -2.52
C GLN A 29 14.19 18.01 -1.69
N ALA A 30 12.99 17.94 -2.27
CA ALA A 30 11.99 17.00 -1.82
C ALA A 30 12.70 15.66 -1.83
N SER A 31 12.98 15.09 -0.66
CA SER A 31 13.49 13.75 -0.53
C SER A 31 12.54 12.86 -1.32
N GLY A 32 12.92 12.50 -2.54
CA GLY A 32 12.06 11.77 -3.45
C GLY A 32 11.63 10.50 -2.76
N THR A 33 10.34 10.19 -2.81
CA THR A 33 9.84 8.92 -2.30
C THR A 33 10.64 7.79 -2.95
N GLY A 34 11.22 6.92 -2.14
CA GLY A 34 12.06 5.82 -2.61
C GLY A 34 11.31 4.88 -3.56
N SER A 35 12.06 4.12 -4.35
CA SER A 35 11.52 3.21 -5.36
C SER A 35 11.77 1.74 -5.03
N ARG A 36 11.96 1.39 -3.76
CA ARG A 36 12.05 -0.02 -3.37
C ARG A 36 10.69 -0.68 -3.57
N SER A 37 10.65 -1.77 -4.33
CA SER A 37 9.43 -2.53 -4.56
C SER A 37 9.07 -3.41 -3.36
N LEU A 38 7.79 -3.75 -3.22
CA LEU A 38 7.31 -4.68 -2.20
C LEU A 38 7.87 -6.08 -2.42
N ALA A 39 8.02 -6.53 -3.67
CA ALA A 39 8.69 -7.79 -3.96
C ALA A 39 10.09 -7.85 -3.32
N ALA A 40 10.90 -6.79 -3.44
CA ALA A 40 12.23 -6.71 -2.83
C ALA A 40 12.24 -6.60 -1.29
N VAL A 41 11.09 -6.32 -0.67
CA VAL A 41 10.91 -6.36 0.79
C VAL A 41 10.50 -7.76 1.24
N LEU A 42 9.56 -8.39 0.53
CA LEU A 42 9.06 -9.73 0.84
C LEU A 42 10.13 -10.80 0.62
N THR A 43 10.86 -10.75 -0.50
CA THR A 43 11.93 -11.73 -0.80
C THR A 43 13.23 -11.50 -0.02
N LYS A 44 13.26 -10.51 0.89
CA LYS A 44 14.40 -10.34 1.80
C LYS A 44 14.43 -11.45 2.83
N ASP A 45 13.26 -11.97 3.18
CA ASP A 45 13.16 -13.15 4.02
C ASP A 45 13.50 -14.40 3.22
N THR A 46 14.24 -15.30 3.85
CA THR A 46 14.70 -16.56 3.25
C THR A 46 14.51 -17.73 4.21
N SER A 47 13.67 -17.57 5.23
CA SER A 47 13.24 -18.65 6.16
C SER A 47 12.57 -19.79 5.41
N GLY A 48 11.70 -19.47 4.43
CA GLY A 48 10.81 -20.44 3.82
C GLY A 48 9.77 -20.93 4.81
N PHE A 49 8.93 -21.91 4.40
CA PHE A 49 7.84 -22.41 5.25
C PHE A 49 8.34 -22.94 6.61
N ASP A 50 7.98 -22.25 7.68
CA ASP A 50 8.37 -22.55 9.04
C ASP A 50 7.16 -22.60 10.01
N ARG A 51 7.27 -22.02 11.20
CA ARG A 51 6.18 -21.97 12.21
C ARG A 51 5.79 -20.55 12.57
N ASN A 52 6.42 -19.55 11.98
CA ASN A 52 6.24 -18.15 12.27
C ASN A 52 5.10 -17.57 11.44
N SER A 53 3.89 -17.67 11.98
CA SER A 53 2.66 -17.11 11.38
C SER A 53 2.65 -15.60 11.02
N ARG A 54 3.73 -14.85 11.27
CA ARG A 54 3.83 -13.39 11.07
C ARG A 54 4.66 -12.98 9.85
N ASP A 55 5.39 -13.89 9.24
CA ASP A 55 6.06 -13.63 7.96
C ASP A 55 5.08 -13.82 6.79
N PHE A 56 5.66 -13.89 5.59
CA PHE A 56 4.96 -13.80 4.32
C PHE A 56 5.48 -14.85 3.33
N ASP A 57 5.93 -16.02 3.82
CA ASP A 57 6.49 -17.08 2.98
C ASP A 57 5.41 -17.64 2.04
N VAL A 58 4.19 -17.87 2.52
CA VAL A 58 3.06 -18.31 1.69
C VAL A 58 2.68 -17.27 0.64
N LEU A 59 2.65 -15.99 1.01
CA LEU A 59 2.37 -14.90 0.06
C LEU A 59 3.45 -14.81 -1.03
N THR A 60 4.71 -14.89 -0.63
CA THR A 60 5.85 -14.80 -1.54
C THR A 60 5.82 -15.95 -2.54
N ALA A 61 5.59 -17.18 -2.06
CA ALA A 61 5.45 -18.34 -2.91
C ALA A 61 4.27 -18.22 -3.87
N ALA A 62 3.11 -17.70 -3.43
CA ALA A 62 1.94 -17.48 -4.28
C ALA A 62 2.21 -16.46 -5.40
N VAL A 63 2.86 -15.34 -5.08
CA VAL A 63 3.26 -14.33 -6.08
C VAL A 63 4.23 -14.92 -7.10
N LEU A 64 5.24 -15.67 -6.65
CA LEU A 64 6.21 -16.32 -7.54
C LEU A 64 5.53 -17.34 -8.46
N ALA A 65 4.63 -18.17 -7.93
CA ALA A 65 3.90 -19.16 -8.71
C ALA A 65 3.02 -18.51 -9.79
N VAL A 66 2.33 -17.40 -9.47
CA VAL A 66 1.54 -16.64 -10.45
C VAL A 66 2.42 -16.02 -11.52
N LEU A 67 3.56 -15.43 -11.15
CA LEU A 67 4.48 -14.80 -12.13
C LEU A 67 5.20 -15.84 -13.01
N GLU A 68 5.47 -17.04 -12.49
CA GLU A 68 6.02 -18.15 -13.26
C GLU A 68 5.01 -18.67 -14.30
N ALA A 69 3.76 -18.89 -13.88
CA ALA A 69 2.69 -19.35 -14.76
C ALA A 69 2.20 -18.25 -15.73
N LYS A 70 2.20 -16.99 -15.29
CA LYS A 70 1.74 -15.81 -16.04
C LYS A 70 2.73 -14.63 -15.91
N PRO A 71 3.79 -14.61 -16.73
CA PRO A 71 4.81 -13.55 -16.67
C PRO A 71 4.28 -12.13 -16.94
N ASN A 72 3.13 -12.01 -17.60
CA ASN A 72 2.46 -10.75 -17.93
C ASN A 72 1.30 -10.41 -16.98
N SER A 73 1.18 -11.13 -15.86
CA SER A 73 0.15 -10.87 -14.85
C SER A 73 0.22 -9.42 -14.33
N PRO A 74 -0.92 -8.76 -14.05
CA PRO A 74 -0.95 -7.47 -13.39
C PRO A 74 -0.29 -7.48 -11.99
N VAL A 75 -0.13 -8.66 -11.37
CA VAL A 75 0.60 -8.86 -10.10
C VAL A 75 2.06 -8.37 -10.22
N LYS A 76 2.61 -8.31 -11.43
CA LYS A 76 3.94 -7.73 -11.70
C LYS A 76 4.10 -6.30 -11.17
N VAL A 77 3.00 -5.55 -10.98
CA VAL A 77 3.05 -4.21 -10.37
C VAL A 77 3.75 -4.22 -9.00
N LEU A 78 3.68 -5.31 -8.22
CA LEU A 78 4.37 -5.46 -6.94
C LEU A 78 5.90 -5.48 -7.05
N THR A 79 6.41 -5.73 -8.27
CA THR A 79 7.85 -5.71 -8.58
C THR A 79 8.33 -4.33 -9.04
N ASP A 80 7.41 -3.45 -9.47
CA ASP A 80 7.72 -2.13 -10.01
C ASP A 80 7.60 -1.03 -8.95
N GLY A 81 8.68 -0.80 -8.20
CA GLY A 81 8.75 0.23 -7.17
C GLY A 81 8.61 1.67 -7.68
N SER A 82 8.50 1.92 -8.99
CA SER A 82 8.25 3.24 -9.54
C SER A 82 6.78 3.66 -9.49
N VAL A 83 5.87 2.70 -9.33
CA VAL A 83 4.42 2.90 -9.25
C VAL A 83 3.98 3.04 -7.80
N ALA A 84 3.11 4.01 -7.52
CA ALA A 84 2.50 4.17 -6.20
C ALA A 84 1.35 3.17 -6.02
N LEU A 85 1.36 2.44 -4.91
CA LEU A 85 0.28 1.54 -4.52
C LEU A 85 0.32 1.25 -3.02
N THR A 86 -0.80 0.75 -2.52
CA THR A 86 -0.93 0.19 -1.17
C THR A 86 -1.34 -1.28 -1.30
N ALA A 87 -0.59 -2.19 -0.69
CA ALA A 87 -0.97 -3.60 -0.63
C ALA A 87 -1.38 -3.99 0.79
N PHE A 88 -2.49 -4.70 0.92
CA PHE A 88 -2.86 -5.36 2.17
C PHE A 88 -2.32 -6.78 2.12
N ILE A 89 -1.22 -7.06 2.81
CA ILE A 89 -0.51 -8.34 2.65
C ILE A 89 -0.93 -9.33 3.75
N PRO A 90 -1.56 -10.46 3.41
CA PRO A 90 -1.91 -11.48 4.41
C PRO A 90 -0.66 -12.14 4.97
N THR A 91 -0.62 -12.33 6.28
CA THR A 91 0.46 -13.10 6.92
C THR A 91 0.28 -14.61 6.69
N ASP A 92 1.30 -15.40 6.98
CA ASP A 92 1.21 -16.86 6.91
C ASP A 92 0.12 -17.43 7.83
N GLY A 93 -0.10 -16.81 8.99
CA GLY A 93 -1.24 -17.07 9.85
C GLY A 93 -2.60 -16.86 9.16
N ALA A 94 -2.73 -15.81 8.34
CA ALA A 94 -3.96 -15.52 7.61
C ALA A 94 -4.28 -16.61 6.57
N PHE A 95 -3.27 -17.09 5.84
CA PHE A 95 -3.45 -18.21 4.89
C PHE A 95 -3.80 -19.51 5.58
N ARG A 96 -3.18 -19.80 6.73
CA ARG A 96 -3.51 -21.00 7.51
C ARG A 96 -4.94 -20.96 8.03
N GLU A 97 -5.40 -19.78 8.45
CA GLU A 97 -6.80 -19.55 8.85
C GLU A 97 -7.75 -19.74 7.66
N LEU A 98 -7.44 -19.16 6.48
CA LEU A 98 -8.21 -19.37 5.25
C LEU A 98 -8.39 -20.86 4.95
N VAL A 99 -7.29 -21.61 4.95
CA VAL A 99 -7.33 -23.04 4.62
C VAL A 99 -8.04 -23.85 5.68
N ARG A 100 -7.87 -23.52 6.97
CA ARG A 100 -8.64 -24.15 8.03
C ARG A 100 -10.14 -23.95 7.81
N ASP A 101 -10.54 -22.73 7.44
CA ASP A 101 -11.95 -22.39 7.28
C ASP A 101 -12.56 -23.11 6.06
N ILE A 102 -11.89 -23.09 4.89
CA ILE A 102 -12.33 -23.79 3.67
C ILE A 102 -12.37 -25.32 3.84
N THR A 103 -11.42 -25.90 4.59
CA THR A 103 -11.34 -27.36 4.80
C THR A 103 -12.12 -27.83 6.03
N HIS A 104 -12.74 -26.90 6.77
CA HIS A 104 -13.36 -27.13 8.07
C HIS A 104 -12.48 -27.92 9.05
N ALA A 105 -11.16 -27.68 9.01
CA ALA A 105 -10.20 -28.38 9.84
C ALA A 105 -10.31 -27.95 11.31
N ARG A 106 -10.19 -28.92 12.23
CA ARG A 106 -10.21 -28.64 13.69
C ARG A 106 -8.95 -27.95 14.20
N THR A 107 -7.85 -28.07 13.47
CA THR A 107 -6.53 -27.55 13.85
C THR A 107 -5.98 -26.69 12.73
N LEU A 108 -5.16 -25.69 13.08
CA LEU A 108 -4.48 -24.89 12.07
C LEU A 108 -3.50 -25.75 11.25
N PRO A 109 -3.59 -25.71 9.92
CA PRO A 109 -2.65 -26.42 9.05
C PRO A 109 -1.23 -25.82 9.18
N SER A 110 -0.23 -26.54 8.67
CA SER A 110 1.11 -25.99 8.44
C SER A 110 1.10 -25.00 7.28
N GLU A 111 2.12 -24.15 7.17
CA GLU A 111 2.28 -23.21 6.05
C GLU A 111 2.38 -23.94 4.71
N GLN A 112 3.12 -25.04 4.66
CA GLN A 112 3.21 -25.86 3.46
C GLN A 112 1.85 -26.44 3.03
N ALA A 113 1.03 -26.90 4.00
CA ALA A 113 -0.32 -27.36 3.71
C ALA A 113 -1.22 -26.20 3.26
N ALA A 114 -1.05 -25.02 3.86
CA ALA A 114 -1.77 -23.83 3.45
C ALA A 114 -1.43 -23.41 2.01
N PHE A 115 -0.14 -23.35 1.67
CA PHE A 115 0.34 -23.08 0.31
C PHE A 115 -0.18 -24.11 -0.69
N THR A 116 -0.12 -25.41 -0.35
CA THR A 116 -0.60 -26.47 -1.24
C THR A 116 -2.09 -26.34 -1.52
N ALA A 117 -2.90 -26.03 -0.49
CA ALA A 117 -4.34 -25.82 -0.66
C ALA A 117 -4.63 -24.57 -1.51
N VAL A 118 -3.92 -23.46 -1.27
CA VAL A 118 -4.04 -22.22 -2.06
C VAL A 118 -3.64 -22.46 -3.51
N ALA A 119 -2.53 -23.14 -3.76
CA ALA A 119 -2.11 -23.53 -5.11
C ALA A 119 -3.15 -24.44 -5.79
N GLY A 120 -3.82 -25.29 -5.01
CA GLY A 120 -4.92 -26.14 -5.48
C GLY A 120 -6.17 -25.40 -5.94
N LEU A 121 -6.36 -24.12 -5.57
CA LEU A 121 -7.47 -23.28 -6.05
C LEU A 121 -7.31 -22.87 -7.52
N GLY A 122 -6.12 -23.08 -8.10
CA GLY A 122 -5.78 -22.69 -9.47
C GLY A 122 -5.17 -21.30 -9.56
N ILE A 123 -4.25 -21.14 -10.52
CA ILE A 123 -3.47 -19.91 -10.72
C ILE A 123 -4.36 -18.69 -10.96
N ASP A 124 -5.46 -18.83 -11.71
CA ASP A 124 -6.39 -17.73 -11.99
C ASP A 124 -7.07 -17.21 -10.71
N THR A 125 -7.48 -18.13 -9.84
CA THR A 125 -8.09 -17.79 -8.55
C THR A 125 -7.09 -17.08 -7.65
N VAL A 126 -5.87 -17.63 -7.56
CA VAL A 126 -4.80 -17.02 -6.75
C VAL A 126 -4.44 -15.63 -7.27
N GLU A 127 -4.33 -15.46 -8.59
CA GLU A 127 -4.09 -14.14 -9.20
C GLU A 127 -5.17 -13.13 -8.82
N ASN A 128 -6.45 -13.50 -8.94
CA ASN A 128 -7.55 -12.61 -8.57
C ASN A 128 -7.51 -12.22 -7.09
N VAL A 129 -7.24 -13.18 -6.20
CA VAL A 129 -7.08 -12.90 -4.77
C VAL A 129 -5.91 -11.96 -4.53
N LEU A 130 -4.75 -12.17 -5.16
CA LEU A 130 -3.60 -11.27 -5.04
C LEU A 130 -3.91 -9.85 -5.52
N LEU A 131 -4.62 -9.70 -6.64
CA LEU A 131 -5.02 -8.39 -7.16
C LEU A 131 -6.05 -7.69 -6.26
N TYR A 132 -6.90 -8.46 -5.59
CA TYR A 132 -7.87 -7.94 -4.64
C TYR A 132 -7.21 -7.35 -3.38
N HIS A 133 -5.98 -7.77 -3.07
CA HIS A 133 -5.20 -7.19 -1.97
C HIS A 133 -4.44 -5.91 -2.35
N VAL A 134 -4.42 -5.52 -3.62
CA VAL A 134 -3.64 -4.38 -4.11
C VAL A 134 -4.56 -3.22 -4.44
N VAL A 135 -4.26 -2.04 -3.89
CA VAL A 135 -4.93 -0.77 -4.18
C VAL A 135 -3.96 0.10 -4.99
N PRO A 136 -4.13 0.20 -6.32
CA PRO A 136 -3.24 0.98 -7.17
C PRO A 136 -3.45 2.49 -6.98
N GLY A 137 -2.40 3.28 -7.24
CA GLY A 137 -2.48 4.73 -7.39
C GLY A 137 -2.36 5.55 -6.11
N ALA A 138 -2.42 4.93 -4.92
CA ALA A 138 -2.31 5.63 -3.65
C ALA A 138 -1.32 4.96 -2.69
N THR A 139 -0.47 5.74 -2.04
CA THR A 139 0.34 5.32 -0.90
C THR A 139 -0.38 5.74 0.38
N ILE A 140 -1.11 4.81 1.00
CA ILE A 140 -1.90 5.05 2.20
C ILE A 140 -1.04 4.67 3.39
N ASP A 141 -0.52 5.64 4.12
CA ASP A 141 0.21 5.38 5.36
C ASP A 141 -0.74 5.16 6.55
N ARG A 142 -0.20 4.76 7.70
CA ARG A 142 -0.97 4.54 8.94
C ARG A 142 -1.82 5.75 9.32
N LYS A 143 -1.31 6.97 9.12
CA LYS A 143 -2.02 8.20 9.50
C LYS A 143 -3.23 8.43 8.60
N ALA A 144 -3.08 8.16 7.31
CA ALA A 144 -4.17 8.21 6.34
C ALA A 144 -5.18 7.08 6.59
N ALA A 145 -4.71 5.85 6.77
CA ALA A 145 -5.57 4.68 7.02
C ALA A 145 -6.46 4.87 8.26
N LEU A 146 -5.92 5.42 9.35
CA LEU A 146 -6.68 5.69 10.58
C LEU A 146 -7.70 6.83 10.48
N LYS A 147 -7.75 7.54 9.35
CA LYS A 147 -8.71 8.60 9.04
C LYS A 147 -9.66 8.24 7.89
N ALA A 148 -9.48 7.05 7.31
CA ALA A 148 -10.22 6.59 6.14
C ALA A 148 -11.46 5.78 6.52
N ASP A 149 -12.09 6.08 7.66
CA ASP A 149 -13.28 5.36 8.10
C ASP A 149 -14.44 5.56 7.11
N GLY A 150 -15.05 4.46 6.69
CA GLY A 150 -16.08 4.42 5.64
C GLY A 150 -15.57 4.68 4.22
N ALA A 151 -14.24 4.62 3.98
CA ALA A 151 -13.69 4.82 2.64
C ALA A 151 -13.72 3.52 1.82
N ASP A 152 -14.20 3.61 0.58
CA ASP A 152 -14.13 2.53 -0.39
C ASP A 152 -12.81 2.58 -1.17
N LEU A 153 -12.04 1.50 -1.08
CA LEU A 153 -10.79 1.34 -1.83
C LEU A 153 -11.04 0.47 -3.06
N THR A 154 -10.84 1.04 -4.26
CA THR A 154 -10.85 0.26 -5.50
C THR A 154 -9.56 -0.56 -5.61
N THR A 155 -9.71 -1.88 -5.66
CA THR A 155 -8.60 -2.82 -5.80
C THR A 155 -8.13 -2.95 -7.26
N ALA A 156 -6.97 -3.55 -7.49
CA ALA A 156 -6.46 -3.82 -8.83
C ALA A 156 -7.31 -4.86 -9.58
N LEU A 157 -8.10 -5.66 -8.87
CA LEU A 157 -9.11 -6.53 -9.45
C LEU A 157 -10.33 -5.75 -9.99
N GLY A 158 -10.55 -4.53 -9.51
CA GLY A 158 -11.68 -3.66 -9.88
C GLY A 158 -12.81 -3.65 -8.84
N SER A 159 -12.87 -4.64 -7.95
CA SER A 159 -13.80 -4.68 -6.81
C SER A 159 -13.37 -3.71 -5.70
N THR A 160 -14.31 -3.31 -4.84
CA THR A 160 -14.04 -2.44 -3.70
C THR A 160 -13.83 -3.20 -2.40
N VAL A 161 -13.11 -2.57 -1.48
CA VAL A 161 -12.95 -2.98 -0.08
C VAL A 161 -13.23 -1.76 0.78
N GLU A 162 -14.17 -1.84 1.71
CA GLU A 162 -14.50 -0.74 2.62
C GLU A 162 -13.55 -0.77 3.83
N VAL A 163 -13.10 0.41 4.26
CA VAL A 163 -12.26 0.58 5.45
C VAL A 163 -13.13 0.94 6.65
N ASP A 164 -13.15 0.08 7.67
CA ASP A 164 -13.86 0.28 8.94
C ASP A 164 -12.85 0.52 10.08
N VAL A 165 -12.82 1.74 10.61
CA VAL A 165 -11.90 2.16 11.68
C VAL A 165 -12.63 2.19 13.02
N ARG A 166 -12.43 1.15 13.81
CA ARG A 166 -13.07 1.03 15.13
C ARG A 166 -12.20 1.54 16.27
N HIS A 167 -12.85 2.15 17.25
CA HIS A 167 -12.24 2.47 18.54
C HIS A 167 -12.36 1.28 19.50
N CYS A 168 -11.23 0.75 19.93
CA CYS A 168 -11.11 -0.30 20.94
C CYS A 168 -10.48 0.27 22.22
N TRP A 169 -10.58 -0.47 23.33
CA TRP A 169 -10.01 -0.05 24.63
C TRP A 169 -8.48 0.13 24.62
N TYR A 170 -7.78 -0.47 23.65
CA TYR A 170 -6.33 -0.35 23.44
C TYR A 170 -5.96 0.54 22.24
N GLY A 171 -6.90 1.29 21.67
CA GLY A 171 -6.67 2.22 20.56
C GLY A 171 -7.52 1.94 19.33
N ARG A 172 -7.14 2.52 18.18
CA ARG A 172 -7.87 2.35 16.91
C ARG A 172 -7.40 1.12 16.14
N GLN A 173 -8.36 0.37 15.60
CA GLN A 173 -8.14 -0.80 14.76
C GLN A 173 -8.72 -0.54 13.38
N VAL A 174 -7.95 -0.83 12.32
CA VAL A 174 -8.42 -0.77 10.94
C VAL A 174 -8.86 -2.16 10.52
N ARG A 175 -10.11 -2.26 10.05
CA ARG A 175 -10.69 -3.46 9.45
C ARG A 175 -10.97 -3.19 7.98
N LEU A 176 -10.94 -4.26 7.20
CA LEU A 176 -11.24 -4.25 5.78
C LEU A 176 -12.47 -5.14 5.59
N ILE A 177 -13.54 -4.54 5.11
CA ILE A 177 -14.78 -5.23 4.77
C ILE A 177 -14.66 -5.62 3.30
N ASP A 178 -14.60 -6.91 3.03
CA ASP A 178 -14.51 -7.46 1.69
C ASP A 178 -15.84 -8.04 1.21
N ALA A 179 -15.80 -8.76 0.09
CA ALA A 179 -16.99 -9.35 -0.52
C ALA A 179 -17.45 -10.66 0.16
N ASP A 180 -16.65 -11.24 1.06
CA ASP A 180 -17.04 -12.43 1.82
C ASP A 180 -17.80 -12.01 3.08
N THR A 181 -19.12 -12.03 2.99
CA THR A 181 -19.99 -11.63 4.10
C THR A 181 -20.13 -12.69 5.19
N ASN A 182 -19.64 -13.91 4.96
CA ASN A 182 -19.79 -15.04 5.88
C ASN A 182 -18.55 -15.28 6.74
N ASP A 183 -17.40 -14.68 6.41
CA ASP A 183 -16.20 -14.68 7.26
C ASP A 183 -16.01 -13.37 8.06
N ARG A 184 -15.11 -13.43 9.02
CA ARG A 184 -14.64 -12.28 9.77
C ARG A 184 -13.74 -11.40 8.89
N ASN A 185 -14.13 -10.13 8.76
CA ASN A 185 -13.33 -9.06 8.17
C ASN A 185 -11.86 -9.05 8.62
N ALA A 186 -10.96 -8.81 7.66
CA ALA A 186 -9.53 -8.73 7.89
C ALA A 186 -9.17 -7.49 8.72
N ARG A 187 -8.17 -7.64 9.58
CA ARG A 187 -7.69 -6.56 10.46
C ARG A 187 -6.24 -6.27 10.15
N VAL A 188 -5.90 -4.99 10.07
CA VAL A 188 -4.51 -4.58 9.92
C VAL A 188 -3.77 -4.80 11.23
N VAL A 189 -2.76 -5.68 11.19
CA VAL A 189 -1.91 -6.05 12.34
C VAL A 189 -0.58 -5.32 12.35
N VAL A 190 -0.01 -5.03 11.17
CA VAL A 190 1.23 -4.24 11.03
C VAL A 190 1.01 -3.17 9.98
N PHE A 191 1.37 -1.94 10.31
CA PHE A 191 1.25 -0.81 9.40
C PHE A 191 2.59 -0.44 8.78
N ASP A 192 2.53 0.21 7.61
CA ASP A 192 3.65 0.94 6.98
C ASP A 192 4.87 0.06 6.64
N ILE A 193 4.63 -1.15 6.15
CA ILE A 193 5.70 -1.97 5.56
C ILE A 193 6.22 -1.25 4.31
N ASN A 194 7.54 -1.19 4.16
CA ASN A 194 8.23 -0.45 3.08
C ASN A 194 8.06 1.09 3.14
N LYS A 195 7.77 1.66 4.32
CA LYS A 195 7.61 3.11 4.51
C LYS A 195 8.76 3.93 3.90
N GLY A 196 8.41 5.04 3.26
CA GLY A 196 9.35 5.93 2.58
C GLY A 196 9.50 5.62 1.10
N ASN A 197 8.86 4.56 0.60
CA ASN A 197 8.80 4.23 -0.82
C ASN A 197 7.39 4.45 -1.39
N LYS A 198 7.29 4.47 -2.72
CA LYS A 198 6.01 4.66 -3.43
C LYS A 198 5.04 3.50 -3.19
N GLN A 199 5.58 2.31 -3.02
CA GLN A 199 4.80 1.14 -2.62
C GLN A 199 4.86 0.98 -1.11
N ILE A 200 3.70 0.91 -0.48
CA ILE A 200 3.56 0.63 0.95
C ILE A 200 2.67 -0.59 1.14
N ALA A 201 2.87 -1.32 2.23
CA ALA A 201 1.99 -2.41 2.58
C ALA A 201 1.55 -2.37 4.04
N HIS A 202 0.41 -2.97 4.31
CA HIS A 202 -0.13 -3.20 5.65
C HIS A 202 -0.39 -4.69 5.80
N ALA A 203 0.15 -5.31 6.84
CA ALA A 203 -0.09 -6.73 7.07
C ALA A 203 -1.48 -6.95 7.65
N VAL A 204 -2.18 -7.97 7.17
CA VAL A 204 -3.54 -8.32 7.59
C VAL A 204 -3.62 -9.73 8.16
N ASP A 205 -4.51 -9.95 9.13
CA ASP A 205 -4.70 -11.24 9.81
C ASP A 205 -5.67 -12.20 9.12
N ARG A 206 -6.27 -11.78 8.00
CA ARG A 206 -7.14 -12.60 7.13
C ARG A 206 -6.85 -12.28 5.67
N VAL A 207 -7.04 -13.30 4.83
CA VAL A 207 -7.00 -13.15 3.37
C VAL A 207 -8.30 -12.49 2.94
N LEU A 208 -8.20 -11.37 2.23
CA LEU A 208 -9.33 -10.72 1.58
C LEU A 208 -9.83 -11.58 0.43
N ARG A 209 -11.15 -11.76 0.35
CA ARG A 209 -11.77 -12.68 -0.60
C ARG A 209 -12.68 -11.89 -1.55
N PRO A 210 -12.45 -11.97 -2.87
CA PRO A 210 -13.27 -11.26 -3.86
C PRO A 210 -14.63 -11.93 -4.11
N ILE A 211 -14.88 -13.09 -3.49
CA ILE A 211 -16.09 -13.88 -3.60
C ILE A 211 -16.40 -14.50 -2.24
N ASP A 212 -17.68 -14.66 -1.95
CA ASP A 212 -18.18 -15.42 -0.81
C ASP A 212 -17.82 -16.90 -0.95
N LEU A 213 -17.07 -17.44 0.01
CA LEU A 213 -16.66 -18.83 0.05
C LEU A 213 -17.58 -19.62 1.01
N PRO A 214 -17.98 -20.86 0.66
CA PRO A 214 -18.85 -21.68 1.49
C PRO A 214 -18.18 -22.19 2.78
#